data_AF-T0FGD0-F1
#
_entry.id   AF-T0FGD0-F1
#
_cell.length_a   1.000
_cell.length_b   1.000
_cell.length_c   1.000
_cell.angle_alpha   90.00
_cell.angle_beta   90.00
_cell.angle_gamma   90.00
#
_symmetry.space_group_name_H-M   'P 1'
#
loop_
_entity.id
_entity.type
_entity.pdbx_description
1 polymer ?
#
loop_
_entity_poly.entity_id
_entity_poly.type
_entity_poly.pdbx_seq_one_letter_code
_entity_poly.pdbx_strand_id
1 'polypeptide(L)'
;MAEKEIGLLEQIVKPVLTRILDWIAKGDHWLAYIFLLVTVGFVLAIGFLIGWIITKRKTAAEIKLLQEDIKSKKLTGLEKLKSSRNKYLEDSNLFQIALGELVEATTQQNEVSLGSKWDETRNFFFNHFVNSFEEYIEYCEVLNEGNGYKIQDFIFDEIIPFLDMMKAFKNTMNIPTILEKANRASIEINAATLNTTLKYANRNISKFRIPTLLKLMKLKKSILN
;
A
#
# COMPACT_ATOMS: atom_id res chain seq x y z
N MET A 1 -25.24 46.75 2.43
CA MET A 1 -24.39 46.09 3.44
C MET A 1 -23.26 47.02 3.89
N ALA A 2 -22.59 47.72 2.95
CA ALA A 2 -21.54 48.71 3.24
C ALA A 2 -21.98 49.91 4.12
N GLU A 3 -23.18 50.46 3.97
CA GLU A 3 -23.65 51.60 4.83
C GLU A 3 -23.77 51.25 6.32
N LYS A 4 -24.06 49.97 6.65
CA LYS A 4 -24.12 49.49 8.03
C LYS A 4 -22.73 49.33 8.66
N GLU A 5 -21.73 49.00 7.86
CA GLU A 5 -20.34 48.82 8.32
C GLU A 5 -19.66 50.17 8.58
N ILE A 6 -19.97 51.18 7.77
CA ILE A 6 -19.49 52.57 7.95
C ILE A 6 -20.04 53.17 9.26
N GLY A 7 -21.32 52.96 9.56
CA GLY A 7 -21.94 53.48 10.79
C GLY A 7 -21.38 52.87 12.08
N LEU A 8 -20.93 51.62 12.06
CA LEU A 8 -20.32 50.94 13.20
C LEU A 8 -18.88 51.43 13.47
N LEU A 9 -18.10 51.63 12.42
CA LEU A 9 -16.77 52.23 12.53
C LEU A 9 -16.84 53.64 13.09
N GLU A 10 -17.80 54.46 12.62
CA GLU A 10 -17.97 55.82 13.12
C GLU A 10 -18.35 55.85 14.61
N GLN A 11 -19.21 54.93 15.08
CA GLN A 11 -19.61 54.84 16.48
C GLN A 11 -18.47 54.44 17.43
N ILE A 12 -17.48 53.68 16.95
CA ILE A 12 -16.33 53.22 17.76
C ILE A 12 -15.18 54.23 17.70
N VAL A 13 -14.89 54.76 16.50
CA VAL A 13 -13.72 55.62 16.24
C VAL A 13 -13.92 57.03 16.78
N LYS A 14 -15.15 57.57 16.67
CA LYS A 14 -15.48 58.93 17.11
C LYS A 14 -15.26 59.16 18.62
N PRO A 15 -15.77 58.34 19.55
CA PRO A 15 -15.53 58.55 20.99
C PRO A 15 -14.05 58.38 21.38
N VAL A 16 -13.30 57.53 20.67
CA VAL A 16 -11.85 57.34 20.87
C VAL A 16 -11.09 58.59 20.44
N LEU A 17 -11.37 59.12 19.25
CA LEU A 17 -10.76 60.36 18.73
C LEU A 17 -11.12 61.57 19.61
N THR A 18 -12.37 61.70 20.03
CA THR A 18 -12.81 62.81 20.88
C THR A 18 -12.06 62.81 22.21
N ARG A 19 -11.87 61.66 22.86
CA ARG A 19 -11.08 61.59 24.10
C ARG A 19 -9.59 61.92 23.90
N ILE A 20 -9.01 61.49 22.79
CA ILE A 20 -7.62 61.81 22.46
C ILE A 20 -7.45 63.32 22.24
N LEU A 21 -8.38 63.95 21.51
CA LEU A 21 -8.38 65.39 21.28
C LEU A 21 -8.59 66.18 22.59
N ASP A 22 -9.45 65.71 23.49
CA ASP A 22 -9.68 66.31 24.81
C ASP A 22 -8.41 66.29 25.69
N TRP A 23 -7.60 65.22 25.62
CA TRP A 23 -6.34 65.16 26.36
C TRP A 23 -5.24 66.03 25.74
N ILE A 24 -5.20 66.12 24.41
CA ILE A 24 -4.29 67.03 23.70
C ILE A 24 -4.63 68.48 24.06
N ALA A 25 -5.92 68.84 24.12
CA ALA A 25 -6.39 70.17 24.49
C ALA A 25 -6.07 70.55 25.95
N LYS A 26 -5.93 69.57 26.85
CA LYS A 26 -5.58 69.76 28.27
C LYS A 26 -4.06 69.81 28.53
N GLY A 27 -3.23 69.61 27.50
CA GLY A 27 -1.76 69.57 27.64
C GLY A 27 -1.20 68.23 28.14
N ASP A 28 -2.04 67.22 28.33
CA ASP A 28 -1.67 65.89 28.85
C ASP A 28 -1.24 64.95 27.71
N HIS A 29 -0.26 65.39 26.92
CA HIS A 29 0.19 64.67 25.72
C HIS A 29 0.66 63.23 26.02
N TRP A 30 1.28 63.00 27.18
CA TRP A 30 1.74 61.68 27.60
C TRP A 30 0.62 60.65 27.70
N LEU A 31 -0.52 61.02 28.30
CA LEU A 31 -1.68 60.14 28.44
C LEU A 31 -2.34 59.85 27.09
N ALA A 32 -2.40 60.86 26.20
CA ALA A 32 -2.90 60.69 24.83
C ALA A 32 -2.04 59.69 24.03
N TYR A 33 -0.70 59.76 24.13
CA TYR A 33 0.20 58.83 23.44
C TYR A 33 0.06 57.39 23.96
N ILE A 34 -0.02 57.19 25.27
CA ILE A 34 -0.21 55.86 25.86
C ILE A 34 -1.53 55.24 25.38
N PHE A 35 -2.62 56.01 25.41
CA PHE A 35 -3.92 55.50 25.01
C PHE A 35 -3.99 55.14 23.53
N LEU A 36 -3.35 55.94 22.66
CA LEU A 36 -3.24 55.63 21.24
C LEU A 36 -2.42 54.36 20.99
N LEU A 37 -1.29 54.18 21.68
CA LEU A 37 -0.48 52.96 21.59
C LEU A 37 -1.26 51.71 22.03
N VAL A 38 -2.00 51.78 23.13
CA VAL A 38 -2.86 50.69 23.61
C VAL A 38 -3.95 50.35 22.59
N THR A 39 -4.58 51.36 21.99
CA THR A 39 -5.63 51.17 20.99
C THR A 39 -5.09 50.51 19.72
N VAL A 40 -3.95 50.98 19.22
CA VAL A 40 -3.28 50.37 18.05
C VAL A 40 -2.85 48.94 18.35
N GLY A 41 -2.24 48.70 19.53
CA GLY A 41 -1.85 47.35 19.96
C GLY A 41 -3.03 46.39 20.05
N PHE A 42 -4.17 46.87 20.55
CA PHE A 42 -5.39 46.08 20.64
C PHE A 42 -5.95 45.68 19.27
N VAL A 43 -5.98 46.62 18.31
CA VAL A 43 -6.41 46.34 16.94
C VAL A 43 -5.50 45.33 16.26
N LEU A 44 -4.18 45.45 16.42
CA LEU A 44 -3.20 44.50 15.90
C LEU A 44 -3.37 43.10 16.52
N ALA A 45 -3.59 43.02 17.83
CA ALA A 45 -3.82 41.76 18.53
C ALA A 45 -5.10 41.04 18.03
N ILE A 46 -6.20 41.79 17.85
CA ILE A 46 -7.43 41.23 17.28
C ILE A 46 -7.20 40.77 15.84
N GLY A 47 -6.54 41.57 15.01
CA GLY A 47 -6.22 41.21 13.63
C GLY A 47 -5.39 39.92 13.55
N PHE A 48 -4.39 39.79 14.43
CA PHE A 48 -3.58 38.58 14.54
C PHE A 48 -4.41 37.36 14.99
N LEU A 49 -5.27 37.51 16.00
CA LEU A 49 -6.15 36.44 16.48
C LEU A 49 -7.11 35.97 15.38
N ILE A 50 -7.74 36.90 14.64
CA ILE A 50 -8.63 36.57 13.53
C ILE A 50 -7.86 35.84 12.43
N GLY A 51 -6.70 36.37 12.02
CA GLY A 51 -5.84 35.73 11.02
C GLY A 51 -5.40 34.33 11.43
N TRP A 52 -5.03 34.14 12.70
CA TRP A 52 -4.67 32.84 13.24
C TRP A 52 -5.86 31.85 13.22
N ILE A 53 -7.05 32.29 13.62
CA ILE A 53 -8.26 31.46 13.59
C ILE A 53 -8.58 31.01 12.16
N ILE A 54 -8.50 31.92 11.19
CA ILE A 54 -8.75 31.61 9.77
C ILE A 54 -7.73 30.59 9.26
N THR A 55 -6.44 30.83 9.48
CA THR A 55 -5.36 29.91 9.05
C THR A 55 -5.52 28.54 9.70
N LYS A 56 -5.79 28.49 11.02
CA LYS A 56 -5.99 27.23 11.74
C LYS A 56 -7.17 26.44 11.19
N ARG A 57 -8.28 27.10 10.84
CA ARG A 57 -9.44 26.46 10.21
C ARG A 57 -9.12 25.92 8.83
N LYS A 58 -8.39 26.70 8.00
CA LYS A 58 -7.99 26.27 6.66
C LYS A 58 -7.07 25.05 6.70
N THR A 59 -6.03 25.09 7.54
CA THR A 59 -5.10 23.96 7.73
C THR A 59 -5.83 22.73 8.27
N ALA A 60 -6.77 22.90 9.21
CA ALA A 60 -7.57 21.77 9.72
C ALA A 60 -8.44 21.13 8.62
N ALA A 61 -9.03 21.93 7.73
CA ALA A 61 -9.80 21.43 6.59
C ALA A 61 -8.91 20.68 5.59
N GLU A 62 -7.73 21.22 5.27
CA GLU A 62 -6.75 20.56 4.39
C GLU A 62 -6.25 19.23 4.99
N ILE A 63 -5.94 19.20 6.29
CA ILE A 63 -5.58 17.97 7.00
C ILE A 63 -6.71 16.94 6.92
N LYS A 64 -7.96 17.37 7.09
CA LYS A 64 -9.11 16.46 7.01
C LYS A 64 -9.27 15.88 5.60
N LEU A 65 -9.13 16.70 4.56
CA LEU A 65 -9.15 16.23 3.16
C LEU A 65 -8.02 15.23 2.89
N LEU A 66 -6.80 15.52 3.34
CA LEU A 66 -5.67 14.60 3.20
C LEU A 66 -5.91 13.28 3.95
N GLN A 67 -6.52 13.32 5.14
CA GLN A 67 -6.88 12.12 5.88
C GLN A 67 -7.96 11.29 5.17
N GLU A 68 -8.97 11.94 4.59
CA GLU A 68 -10.00 11.29 3.77
C GLU A 68 -9.41 10.65 2.52
N ASP A 69 -8.51 11.35 1.82
CA ASP A 69 -7.77 10.82 0.67
C ASP A 69 -6.89 9.63 1.03
N ILE A 70 -6.15 9.70 2.14
CA ILE A 70 -5.33 8.59 2.64
C ILE A 70 -6.22 7.38 2.96
N LYS A 71 -7.36 7.62 3.62
CA LYS A 71 -8.30 6.55 3.97
C LYS A 71 -8.91 5.90 2.72
N SER A 72 -9.29 6.72 1.73
CA SER A 72 -9.80 6.26 0.44
C SER A 72 -8.78 5.41 -0.30
N LYS A 73 -7.54 5.91 -0.46
CA LYS A 73 -6.44 5.17 -1.10
C LYS A 73 -6.13 3.86 -0.40
N LYS A 74 -6.15 3.85 0.94
CA LYS A 74 -5.94 2.63 1.74
C LYS A 74 -7.06 1.62 1.52
N LEU A 75 -8.31 2.07 1.43
CA LEU A 75 -9.46 1.20 1.17
C LEU A 75 -9.38 0.59 -0.23
N THR A 76 -9.08 1.39 -1.27
CA THR A 76 -8.84 0.89 -2.63
C THR A 76 -7.68 -0.11 -2.67
N GLY A 77 -6.60 0.15 -1.93
CA GLY A 77 -5.49 -0.80 -1.79
C GLY A 77 -5.95 -2.13 -1.19
N LEU A 78 -6.70 -2.10 -0.09
CA LEU A 78 -7.24 -3.31 0.55
C LEU A 78 -8.21 -4.09 -0.37
N GLU A 79 -9.02 -3.41 -1.17
CA GLU A 79 -9.88 -4.05 -2.16
C GLU A 79 -9.07 -4.76 -3.24
N LYS A 80 -8.03 -4.11 -3.78
CA LYS A 80 -7.11 -4.74 -4.74
C LYS A 80 -6.37 -5.93 -4.15
N LEU A 81 -5.94 -5.84 -2.89
CA LEU A 81 -5.32 -6.95 -2.18
C LEU A 81 -6.29 -8.13 -2.03
N LYS A 82 -7.53 -7.86 -1.60
CA LYS A 82 -8.55 -8.89 -1.45
C LYS A 82 -8.86 -9.55 -2.79
N SER A 83 -8.99 -8.76 -3.85
CA SER A 83 -9.29 -9.26 -5.19
C SER A 83 -8.15 -10.11 -5.75
N SER A 84 -6.89 -9.66 -5.63
CA SER A 84 -5.72 -10.42 -6.09
C SER A 84 -5.54 -11.71 -5.30
N ARG A 85 -5.74 -11.69 -3.98
CA ARG A 85 -5.73 -12.90 -3.15
C ARG A 85 -6.80 -13.90 -3.60
N ASN A 86 -8.02 -13.44 -3.84
CA ASN A 86 -9.11 -14.32 -4.29
C ASN A 86 -8.79 -14.95 -5.64
N LYS A 87 -8.27 -14.17 -6.59
CA LYS A 87 -7.82 -14.65 -7.89
C LYS A 87 -6.70 -15.69 -7.77
N TYR A 88 -5.70 -15.45 -6.92
CA TYR A 88 -4.66 -16.43 -6.62
C TYR A 88 -5.23 -17.74 -6.06
N LEU A 89 -6.19 -17.67 -5.13
CA LEU A 89 -6.83 -18.87 -4.56
C LEU A 89 -7.66 -19.63 -5.62
N GLU A 90 -8.35 -18.91 -6.50
CA GLU A 90 -9.07 -19.50 -7.63
C GLU A 90 -8.10 -20.20 -8.59
N ASP A 91 -7.03 -19.53 -9.01
CA ASP A 91 -6.00 -20.10 -9.87
C ASP A 91 -5.29 -21.28 -9.19
N SER A 92 -5.10 -21.24 -7.87
CA SER A 92 -4.54 -22.37 -7.10
C SER A 92 -5.45 -23.60 -7.19
N ASN A 93 -6.77 -23.43 -7.11
CA ASN A 93 -7.71 -24.54 -7.23
C ASN A 93 -7.72 -25.09 -8.67
N LEU A 94 -7.74 -24.21 -9.67
CA LEU A 94 -7.67 -24.61 -11.08
C LEU A 94 -6.36 -25.33 -11.39
N PHE A 95 -5.25 -24.88 -10.81
CA PHE A 95 -3.95 -25.54 -10.95
C PHE A 95 -3.95 -26.95 -10.34
N GLN A 96 -4.57 -27.14 -9.17
CA GLN A 96 -4.73 -28.47 -8.57
C GLN A 96 -5.58 -29.40 -9.45
N ILE A 97 -6.62 -28.88 -10.10
CA ILE A 97 -7.42 -29.64 -11.07
C ILE A 97 -6.56 -30.04 -12.27
N ALA A 98 -5.81 -29.11 -12.86
CA ALA A 98 -4.92 -29.39 -14.00
C ALA A 98 -3.87 -30.47 -13.66
N LEU A 99 -3.28 -30.41 -12.45
CA LEU A 99 -2.39 -31.47 -11.95
C LEU A 99 -3.12 -32.81 -11.79
N GLY A 100 -4.36 -32.81 -11.33
CA GLY A 100 -5.19 -34.01 -11.22
C GLY A 100 -5.43 -34.66 -12.60
N GLU A 101 -5.78 -33.86 -13.61
CA GLU A 101 -5.97 -34.34 -14.98
C GLU A 101 -4.69 -34.92 -15.59
N LEU A 102 -3.53 -34.32 -15.29
CA LEU A 102 -2.23 -34.85 -15.71
C LEU A 102 -1.94 -36.22 -15.09
N VAL A 103 -2.22 -36.38 -13.80
CA VAL A 103 -2.04 -37.66 -13.09
C VAL A 103 -3.01 -38.71 -13.62
N GLU A 104 -4.25 -38.33 -13.91
CA GLU A 104 -5.24 -39.22 -14.53
C GLU A 104 -4.80 -39.68 -15.92
N ALA A 105 -4.37 -38.76 -16.79
CA ALA A 105 -3.85 -39.08 -18.11
C ALA A 105 -2.63 -40.02 -18.04
N THR A 106 -1.78 -39.84 -17.04
CA THR A 106 -0.63 -40.73 -16.77
C THR A 106 -1.10 -42.14 -16.39
N THR A 107 -2.14 -42.24 -15.56
CA THR A 107 -2.69 -43.51 -15.08
C THR A 107 -3.41 -44.28 -16.19
N GLN A 108 -4.12 -43.57 -17.07
CA GLN A 108 -4.83 -44.14 -18.22
C GLN A 108 -3.91 -44.53 -19.38
N GLN A 109 -2.61 -44.23 -19.30
CA GLN A 109 -1.61 -44.50 -20.34
C GLN A 109 -1.96 -43.92 -21.73
N ASN A 110 -2.71 -42.83 -21.77
CA ASN A 110 -3.08 -42.15 -23.00
C ASN A 110 -2.00 -41.12 -23.37
N GLU A 111 -1.01 -41.53 -24.16
CA GLU A 111 0.16 -40.71 -24.52
C GLU A 111 -0.20 -39.38 -25.20
N VAL A 112 -1.20 -39.40 -26.10
CA VAL A 112 -1.65 -38.19 -26.81
C VAL A 112 -2.30 -37.20 -25.84
N SER A 113 -3.19 -37.68 -24.97
CA SER A 113 -3.83 -36.85 -23.95
C SER A 113 -2.83 -36.34 -22.91
N LEU A 114 -1.86 -37.17 -22.52
CA LEU A 114 -0.82 -36.81 -21.56
C LEU A 114 0.05 -35.65 -22.08
N GLY A 115 0.47 -35.68 -23.35
CA GLY A 115 1.23 -34.59 -23.95
C GLY A 115 0.48 -33.25 -23.93
N SER A 116 -0.80 -33.26 -24.33
CA SER A 116 -1.66 -32.06 -24.29
C SER A 116 -1.82 -31.53 -22.87
N LYS A 117 -2.13 -32.42 -21.92
CA LYS A 117 -2.34 -32.05 -20.52
C LYS A 117 -1.06 -31.55 -19.85
N TRP A 118 0.09 -32.08 -20.23
CA TRP A 118 1.38 -31.57 -19.79
C TRP A 118 1.60 -30.12 -20.27
N ASP A 119 1.37 -29.84 -21.55
CA ASP A 119 1.53 -28.49 -22.11
C ASP A 119 0.52 -27.50 -21.50
N GLU A 120 -0.75 -27.90 -21.36
CA GLU A 120 -1.80 -27.12 -20.70
C GLU A 120 -1.43 -26.78 -19.25
N THR A 121 -1.01 -27.79 -18.46
CA THR A 121 -0.65 -27.60 -17.04
C THR A 121 0.58 -26.70 -16.91
N ARG A 122 1.59 -26.90 -17.76
CA ARG A 122 2.78 -26.05 -17.80
C ARG A 122 2.42 -24.60 -18.12
N ASN A 123 1.59 -24.40 -19.14
CA ASN A 123 1.16 -23.08 -19.58
C ASN A 123 0.34 -22.39 -18.49
N PHE A 124 -0.60 -23.10 -17.88
CA PHE A 124 -1.40 -22.59 -16.78
C PHE A 124 -0.54 -22.19 -15.58
N PHE A 125 0.42 -23.03 -15.20
CA PHE A 125 1.32 -22.76 -14.08
C PHE A 125 2.07 -21.43 -14.25
N PHE A 126 2.77 -21.26 -15.38
CA PHE A 126 3.61 -20.06 -15.57
C PHE A 126 2.80 -18.81 -15.91
N ASN A 127 1.72 -18.93 -16.70
CA ASN A 127 1.01 -17.75 -17.21
C ASN A 127 -0.18 -17.31 -16.37
N HIS A 128 -0.74 -18.20 -15.55
CA HIS A 128 -1.88 -17.87 -14.68
C HIS A 128 -1.47 -17.92 -13.22
N PHE A 129 -1.10 -19.10 -12.72
CA PHE A 129 -0.87 -19.33 -11.30
C PHE A 129 0.30 -18.51 -10.71
N VAL A 130 1.47 -18.55 -11.35
CA VAL A 130 2.63 -17.76 -10.88
C VAL A 130 2.32 -16.26 -10.97
N ASN A 131 1.72 -15.80 -12.08
CA ASN A 131 1.41 -14.40 -12.29
C ASN A 131 0.40 -13.84 -11.29
N SER A 132 -0.66 -14.59 -10.94
CA SER A 132 -1.62 -14.14 -9.93
C SER A 132 -1.02 -14.09 -8.53
N PHE A 133 -0.06 -14.96 -8.22
CA PHE A 133 0.70 -14.86 -6.98
C PHE A 133 1.65 -13.65 -6.96
N GLU A 134 2.35 -13.36 -8.07
CA GLU A 134 3.20 -12.18 -8.17
C GLU A 134 2.39 -10.89 -7.99
N GLU A 135 1.22 -10.79 -8.64
CA GLU A 135 0.28 -9.66 -8.49
C GLU A 135 -0.17 -9.51 -7.02
N TYR A 136 -0.47 -10.63 -6.34
CA TYR A 136 -0.84 -10.62 -4.93
C TYR A 136 0.29 -10.12 -4.02
N ILE A 137 1.54 -10.54 -4.26
CA ILE A 137 2.72 -10.09 -3.49
C ILE A 137 2.91 -8.59 -3.62
N GLU A 138 2.78 -8.03 -4.82
CA GLU A 138 2.98 -6.59 -5.06
C GLU A 138 2.03 -5.73 -4.21
N TYR A 139 0.74 -6.09 -4.17
CA TYR A 139 -0.23 -5.38 -3.32
C TYR A 139 0.05 -5.58 -1.83
N CYS A 140 0.53 -6.77 -1.45
CA CYS A 140 0.94 -7.05 -0.08
C CYS A 140 2.16 -6.21 0.36
N GLU A 141 3.14 -6.00 -0.51
CA GLU A 141 4.32 -5.17 -0.25
C GLU A 141 3.92 -3.73 0.02
N VAL A 142 3.08 -3.15 -0.84
CA VAL A 142 2.63 -1.76 -0.71
C VAL A 142 1.83 -1.53 0.57
N LEU A 143 0.97 -2.48 0.96
CA LEU A 143 0.07 -2.31 2.11
C LEU A 143 0.72 -2.60 3.46
N ASN A 144 1.72 -3.48 3.49
CA ASN A 144 2.42 -3.88 4.72
C ASN A 144 3.79 -3.21 4.87
N GLU A 145 4.13 -2.23 4.03
CA GLU A 145 5.38 -1.50 4.10
C GLU A 145 5.65 -0.98 5.53
N GLY A 146 6.85 -1.23 6.04
CA GLY A 146 7.25 -0.85 7.41
C GLY A 146 6.72 -1.75 8.54
N ASN A 147 5.78 -2.66 8.30
CA ASN A 147 5.25 -3.56 9.34
C ASN A 147 5.96 -4.92 9.35
N GLY A 148 7.05 -5.02 10.12
CA GLY A 148 7.90 -6.21 10.12
C GLY A 148 7.23 -7.52 10.55
N TYR A 149 6.26 -7.46 11.49
CA TYR A 149 5.53 -8.65 11.94
C TYR A 149 4.63 -9.22 10.83
N LYS A 150 3.83 -8.36 10.19
CA LYS A 150 2.95 -8.78 9.08
C LYS A 150 3.73 -9.36 7.91
N ILE A 151 4.93 -8.85 7.67
CA ILE A 151 5.82 -9.35 6.63
C ILE A 151 6.35 -10.75 6.98
N GLN A 152 6.70 -11.01 8.24
CA GLN A 152 7.10 -12.36 8.68
C GLN A 152 5.96 -13.36 8.50
N ASP A 153 4.76 -13.03 8.96
CA ASP A 153 3.58 -13.89 8.88
C ASP A 153 3.26 -14.20 7.41
N PHE A 154 3.21 -13.18 6.56
CA PHE A 154 2.98 -13.36 5.11
C PHE A 154 3.99 -14.29 4.45
N ILE A 155 5.25 -14.24 4.85
CA ILE A 155 6.26 -15.14 4.28
C ILE A 155 6.08 -16.57 4.72
N PHE A 156 5.73 -16.78 5.98
CA PHE A 156 5.51 -18.11 6.52
C PHE A 156 4.23 -18.75 5.96
N ASP A 157 3.16 -17.96 5.89
CA ASP A 157 1.82 -18.45 5.54
C ASP A 157 1.57 -18.50 4.03
N GLU A 158 2.27 -17.68 3.23
CA GLU A 158 1.98 -17.54 1.79
C GLU A 158 3.22 -17.84 0.92
N ILE A 159 4.35 -17.15 1.14
CA ILE A 159 5.54 -17.31 0.28
C ILE A 159 6.15 -18.71 0.37
N ILE A 160 6.32 -19.25 1.58
CA ILE A 160 6.93 -20.57 1.76
C ILE A 160 6.06 -21.68 1.15
N PRO A 161 4.73 -21.75 1.44
CA PRO A 161 3.84 -22.70 0.78
C PRO A 161 3.84 -22.58 -0.75
N PHE A 162 3.88 -21.36 -1.29
CA PHE A 162 4.00 -21.16 -2.73
C PHE A 162 5.30 -21.76 -3.29
N LEU A 163 6.45 -21.51 -2.65
CA LEU A 163 7.74 -22.10 -3.07
C LEU A 163 7.74 -23.64 -2.93
N ASP A 164 7.13 -24.18 -1.86
CA ASP A 164 6.94 -25.62 -1.68
C ASP A 164 6.09 -26.19 -2.84
N MET A 165 5.02 -25.50 -3.26
CA MET A 165 4.19 -25.89 -4.40
C MET A 165 4.96 -25.83 -5.74
N MET A 166 5.78 -24.80 -5.96
CA MET A 166 6.62 -24.72 -7.16
C MET A 166 7.61 -25.87 -7.26
N LYS A 167 8.22 -26.25 -6.13
CA LYS A 167 9.10 -27.41 -6.05
C LYS A 167 8.34 -28.69 -6.38
N ALA A 168 7.15 -28.87 -5.82
CA ALA A 168 6.31 -30.02 -6.09
C ALA A 168 5.94 -30.09 -7.59
N PHE A 169 5.53 -28.97 -8.19
CA PHE A 169 5.26 -28.88 -9.63
C PHE A 169 6.46 -29.30 -10.48
N LYS A 170 7.65 -28.70 -10.25
CA LYS A 170 8.87 -29.06 -10.98
C LYS A 170 9.13 -30.57 -10.91
N ASN A 171 9.04 -31.13 -9.71
CA ASN A 171 9.29 -32.55 -9.48
C ASN A 171 8.27 -33.43 -10.22
N THR A 172 6.97 -33.08 -10.16
CA THR A 172 5.90 -33.84 -10.81
C THR A 172 6.02 -33.80 -12.33
N MET A 173 6.24 -32.63 -12.92
CA MET A 173 6.34 -32.48 -14.37
C MET A 173 7.58 -33.17 -14.95
N ASN A 174 8.62 -33.35 -14.12
CA ASN A 174 9.89 -33.94 -14.51
C ASN A 174 10.04 -35.40 -14.06
N ILE A 175 8.93 -36.08 -13.71
CA ILE A 175 8.96 -37.52 -13.47
C ILE A 175 9.37 -38.20 -14.79
N PRO A 176 10.41 -39.06 -14.81
CA PRO A 176 10.95 -39.63 -16.06
C PRO A 176 9.91 -40.31 -16.93
N THR A 177 9.00 -41.07 -16.31
CA THR A 177 7.93 -41.78 -17.03
C THR A 177 6.91 -40.85 -17.67
N ILE A 178 6.66 -39.67 -17.09
CA ILE A 178 5.79 -38.65 -17.67
C ILE A 178 6.48 -38.00 -18.87
N LEU A 179 7.76 -37.62 -18.71
CA LEU A 179 8.54 -36.98 -19.77
C LEU A 179 8.70 -37.89 -21.00
N GLU A 180 9.01 -39.17 -20.78
CA GLU A 180 9.16 -40.17 -21.84
C GLU A 180 7.85 -40.34 -22.62
N LYS A 181 6.73 -40.57 -21.91
CA LYS A 181 5.42 -40.79 -22.55
C LYS A 181 4.83 -39.54 -23.19
N ALA A 182 5.06 -38.37 -22.61
CA ALA A 182 4.63 -37.09 -23.18
C ALA A 182 5.54 -36.64 -24.35
N ASN A 183 6.70 -37.28 -24.53
CA ASN A 183 7.76 -36.84 -25.44
C ASN A 183 8.10 -35.35 -25.24
N ARG A 184 8.48 -35.00 -24.00
CA ARG A 184 8.82 -33.63 -23.60
C ARG A 184 10.15 -33.58 -22.86
N ALA A 185 10.83 -32.44 -22.99
CA ALA A 185 12.03 -32.15 -22.21
C ALA A 185 11.67 -31.76 -20.78
N SER A 186 12.62 -31.96 -19.86
CA SER A 186 12.51 -31.51 -18.48
C SER A 186 12.25 -30.00 -18.40
N ILE A 187 11.33 -29.60 -17.52
CA ILE A 187 11.07 -28.21 -17.19
C ILE A 187 12.17 -27.69 -16.27
N GLU A 188 12.68 -26.50 -16.58
CA GLU A 188 13.52 -25.72 -15.69
C GLU A 188 12.75 -24.51 -15.16
N ILE A 189 12.90 -24.26 -13.86
CA ILE A 189 12.41 -23.03 -13.22
C ILE A 189 13.64 -22.18 -12.91
N ASN A 190 13.74 -21.03 -13.55
CA ASN A 190 14.86 -20.13 -13.36
C ASN A 190 14.51 -19.01 -12.37
N ALA A 191 15.51 -18.22 -12.00
CA ALA A 191 15.32 -17.10 -11.08
C ALA A 191 14.46 -15.97 -11.68
N ALA A 192 14.35 -15.89 -13.01
CA ALA A 192 13.53 -14.88 -13.68
C ALA A 192 12.03 -15.16 -13.48
N THR A 193 11.62 -16.43 -13.46
CA THR A 193 10.25 -16.86 -13.11
C THR A 193 9.86 -16.49 -11.67
N LEU A 194 10.86 -16.28 -10.81
CA LEU A 194 10.68 -16.04 -9.38
C LEU A 194 11.12 -14.63 -8.97
N ASN A 195 11.28 -13.73 -9.93
CA ASN A 195 11.95 -12.46 -9.71
C ASN A 195 11.27 -11.63 -8.63
N THR A 196 9.95 -11.51 -8.68
CA THR A 196 9.16 -10.68 -7.75
C THR A 196 9.17 -11.31 -6.35
N THR A 197 8.89 -12.60 -6.26
CA THR A 197 8.92 -13.38 -5.00
C THR A 197 10.29 -13.33 -4.33
N LEU A 198 11.38 -13.50 -5.09
CA LEU A 198 12.75 -13.45 -4.56
C LEU A 198 13.16 -12.04 -4.17
N LYS A 199 12.78 -11.02 -4.94
CA LYS A 199 13.01 -9.61 -4.58
C LYS A 199 12.31 -9.27 -3.27
N TYR A 200 11.05 -9.65 -3.11
CA TYR A 200 10.29 -9.44 -1.89
C TYR A 200 10.96 -10.10 -0.68
N ALA A 201 11.35 -11.37 -0.82
CA ALA A 201 12.04 -12.11 0.23
C ALA A 201 13.40 -11.46 0.57
N ASN A 202 14.21 -11.10 -0.43
CA ASN A 202 15.53 -10.51 -0.20
C ASN A 202 15.45 -9.13 0.46
N ARG A 203 14.52 -8.27 0.04
CA ARG A 203 14.31 -6.93 0.64
C ARG A 203 13.96 -7.00 2.11
N ASN A 204 13.30 -8.06 2.53
CA ASN A 204 12.81 -8.24 3.89
C ASN A 204 13.66 -9.19 4.73
N ILE A 205 14.81 -9.66 4.22
CA ILE A 205 15.61 -10.71 4.83
C ILE A 205 16.07 -10.41 6.27
N SER A 206 16.33 -9.13 6.58
CA SER A 206 16.70 -8.65 7.91
C SER A 206 15.60 -8.83 8.95
N LYS A 207 14.35 -9.00 8.49
CA LYS A 207 13.19 -9.23 9.33
C LYS A 207 12.94 -10.72 9.54
N PHE A 208 13.73 -11.65 9.00
CA PHE A 208 13.43 -13.08 9.11
C PHE A 208 14.09 -13.71 10.33
N ARG A 209 13.39 -14.67 10.94
CA ARG A 209 14.02 -15.59 11.89
C ARG A 209 14.98 -16.50 11.12
N ILE A 210 16.11 -16.85 11.74
CA ILE A 210 17.14 -17.72 11.15
C ILE A 210 16.55 -19.02 10.54
N PRO A 211 15.62 -19.74 11.21
CA PRO A 211 15.02 -20.95 10.64
C PRO A 211 14.25 -20.70 9.33
N THR A 212 13.52 -19.59 9.26
CA THR A 212 12.77 -19.17 8.06
C THR A 212 13.72 -18.90 6.90
N LEU A 213 14.83 -18.21 7.19
CA LEU A 213 15.86 -17.85 6.22
C LEU A 213 16.55 -19.10 5.66
N LEU A 214 16.89 -20.07 6.53
CA LEU A 214 17.43 -21.37 6.12
C LEU A 214 16.45 -22.16 5.26
N LYS A 215 15.16 -22.22 5.62
CA LYS A 215 14.14 -22.90 4.82
C LYS A 215 14.01 -22.25 3.44
N LEU A 216 13.94 -20.92 3.36
CA LEU A 216 13.81 -20.18 2.12
C LEU A 216 15.03 -20.36 1.21
N MET A 217 16.25 -20.34 1.77
CA MET A 217 17.48 -20.64 1.03
C MET A 217 17.50 -22.07 0.48
N LYS A 218 17.11 -23.06 1.30
CA LYS A 218 17.05 -24.47 0.89
C LYS A 218 16.04 -24.68 -0.24
N LEU A 219 14.87 -24.05 -0.14
CA LEU A 219 13.83 -24.13 -1.18
C LEU A 219 14.27 -23.46 -2.47
N LYS A 220 14.79 -22.25 -2.39
CA LYS A 220 15.36 -21.54 -3.55
C LYS A 220 16.38 -22.42 -4.28
N LYS A 221 17.33 -23.00 -3.55
CA LYS A 221 18.34 -23.89 -4.14
C LYS A 221 17.71 -25.13 -4.79
N SER A 222 16.68 -25.71 -4.17
CA SER A 222 16.00 -26.91 -4.67
C SER A 222 15.12 -26.65 -5.90
N ILE A 223 14.66 -25.42 -6.12
CA ILE A 223 13.84 -25.06 -7.28
C ILE A 223 14.75 -24.70 -8.47
N LEU A 224 15.82 -23.94 -8.20
CA LEU A 224 16.73 -23.43 -9.23
C LEU A 224 17.76 -24.44 -9.72
N ASN A 225 18.11 -25.43 -8.89
CA ASN A 225 18.89 -26.61 -9.30
C ASN A 225 17.93 -27.71 -9.71
#